data_AF-A0A218WUF6-F1
#
_entry.id   AF-A0A218WUF6-F1
#
_cell.length_a   1.000
_cell.length_b   1.000
_cell.length_c   1.000
_cell.angle_alpha   90.00
_cell.angle_beta   90.00
_cell.angle_gamma   90.00
#
_symmetry.space_group_name_H-M   'P 1'
#
loop_
_entity.id
_entity.type
_entity.pdbx_description
1 polymer ?
#
loop_
_entity_poly.entity_id
_entity_poly.type
_entity_poly.pdbx_seq_one_letter_code
_entity_poly.pdbx_strand_id
1 'polypeptide(L)'
;MELAKLTLNQFNVSANRLDGEVPLVFNHGLFISSSMGNPGLGSPNLNPLPRCSKPGKGKLYIVAVLTICALVLLVSLTWFLRAKLHVCRGMRKSLWKITMFRRVGFSHGDLFNHLLPG
;
A
#
# COMPACT_ATOMS: atom_id res chain seq x y z
N MET A 1 32.65 4.91 8.63
CA MET A 1 33.44 5.06 9.88
C MET A 1 34.53 6.13 9.74
N GLU A 2 34.38 7.07 8.80
CA GLU A 2 35.45 8.04 8.49
C GLU A 2 35.62 9.12 9.57
N LEU A 3 34.53 9.54 10.22
CA LEU A 3 34.57 10.64 11.19
C LEU A 3 35.38 10.32 12.46
N ALA A 4 35.49 9.04 12.83
CA ALA A 4 36.32 8.59 13.96
C ALA A 4 37.82 8.59 13.64
N LYS A 5 38.19 8.72 12.36
CA LYS A 5 39.57 8.70 11.88
C LYS A 5 40.18 10.10 11.77
N LEU A 6 39.38 11.15 11.90
CA LEU A 6 39.87 12.53 11.90
C LEU A 6 40.30 12.94 13.32
N THR A 7 41.56 13.32 13.46
CA THR A 7 42.10 13.96 14.68
C THR A 7 41.57 15.39 14.76
N LEU A 8 40.33 15.54 15.24
CA LEU A 8 39.69 16.85 15.39
C LEU A 8 40.15 17.52 16.68
N ASN A 9 40.81 18.67 16.56
CA ASN A 9 41.19 19.52 17.70
C ASN A 9 39.96 20.05 18.45
N GLN A 10 38.87 20.29 17.72
CA GLN A 10 37.58 20.66 18.27
C GLN A 10 36.49 20.10 17.36
N PHE A 11 35.64 19.24 17.91
CA PHE A 11 34.43 18.75 17.26
C PHE A 11 33.28 19.31 18.08
N ASN A 12 32.38 20.10 17.50
CA ASN A 12 31.21 20.64 18.21
C ASN A 12 29.99 20.52 17.30
N VAL A 13 29.10 19.59 17.61
CA VAL A 13 27.81 19.41 16.93
C VAL A 13 26.65 19.50 17.94
N SER A 14 26.89 20.24 19.03
CA SER A 14 25.93 20.34 20.12
C SER A 14 24.73 21.17 19.68
N ALA A 15 23.60 20.98 20.36
CA ALA A 15 22.35 21.72 20.11
C ALA A 15 21.84 21.68 18.65
N ASN A 16 22.10 20.58 17.93
CA ASN A 16 21.56 20.35 16.59
C ASN A 16 20.34 19.43 16.61
N ARG A 17 19.82 19.07 15.44
CA ARG A 17 18.72 18.11 15.25
C ARG A 17 19.21 16.80 14.64
N LEU A 18 20.35 16.32 15.11
CA LEU A 18 20.85 15.00 14.71
C LEU A 18 20.00 13.90 15.36
N ASP A 19 19.79 12.82 14.62
CA ASP A 19 18.89 11.72 14.99
C ASP A 19 19.59 10.38 14.74
N GLY A 20 19.35 9.39 15.61
CA GLY A 20 19.94 8.05 15.49
C GLY A 20 20.86 7.63 16.64
N GLU A 21 21.56 6.51 16.43
CA GLU A 21 22.44 5.92 17.45
C GLU A 21 23.87 6.42 17.31
N VAL A 22 24.45 6.90 18.42
CA VAL A 22 25.87 7.27 18.49
C VAL A 22 26.72 6.00 18.55
N PRO A 23 27.61 5.77 17.57
CA PRO A 23 28.52 4.63 17.61
C PRO A 23 29.41 4.65 18.85
N LEU A 24 29.64 3.49 19.48
CA LEU A 24 30.50 3.34 20.67
C LEU A 24 31.92 3.88 20.49
N VAL A 25 32.42 3.96 19.25
CA VAL A 25 33.73 4.53 18.92
C VAL A 25 33.85 6.00 19.34
N PHE A 26 32.72 6.70 19.49
CA PHE A 26 32.67 8.10 19.92
C PHE A 26 32.47 8.27 21.43
N ASN A 27 32.80 7.26 22.24
CA ASN A 27 32.78 7.32 23.73
C ASN A 27 33.94 8.16 24.32
N HIS A 28 34.51 9.09 23.56
CA HIS A 28 35.46 10.06 24.10
C HIS A 28 34.69 11.27 24.64
N GLY A 29 35.10 11.78 25.81
CA GLY A 29 34.40 12.88 26.49
C GLY A 29 34.14 14.11 25.61
N LEU A 30 35.06 14.43 24.68
CA LEU A 30 34.91 15.51 23.71
C LEU A 30 33.78 15.28 22.70
N PHE A 31 33.54 14.03 22.27
CA PHE A 31 32.44 13.71 21.35
C PHE A 31 31.10 13.68 22.07
N ILE A 32 31.09 13.24 23.34
CA ILE A 32 29.90 13.26 24.19
C ILE A 32 29.43 14.70 24.44
N SER A 33 30.32 15.59 24.90
CA SER A 33 29.98 17.00 25.12
C SER A 33 29.44 17.67 23.85
N SER A 34 29.97 17.24 22.70
CA SER A 34 29.61 17.81 21.40
C SER A 34 28.40 17.18 20.77
N SER A 35 27.91 16.06 21.29
CA SER A 35 26.65 15.45 20.86
C SER A 35 25.48 15.86 21.75
N MET A 36 25.76 16.52 22.89
CA MET A 36 24.74 17.03 23.81
C MET A 36 23.82 18.08 23.16
N GLY A 37 22.56 18.12 23.58
CA GLY A 37 21.56 19.06 23.04
C GLY A 37 20.89 18.60 21.74
N ASN A 38 21.17 17.38 21.26
CA ASN A 38 20.46 16.77 20.14
C ASN A 38 19.39 15.80 20.65
N PRO A 39 18.09 16.13 20.60
CA PRO A 39 17.03 15.30 21.21
C PRO A 39 16.77 13.97 20.50
N GLY A 40 17.24 13.81 19.25
CA GLY A 40 17.13 12.56 18.48
C GLY A 40 18.34 11.64 18.58
N LEU A 41 19.49 12.16 19.02
CA LEU A 41 20.68 11.34 19.24
C LEU A 41 20.53 10.59 20.55
N GLY A 42 20.62 9.26 20.48
CA GLY A 42 20.68 8.44 21.67
C GLY A 42 21.83 7.45 21.63
N SER A 43 22.14 6.88 22.78
CA SER A 43 23.03 5.73 22.87
C SER A 43 22.56 4.79 23.98
N PRO A 44 22.61 3.47 23.77
CA PRO A 44 22.24 2.51 24.81
C PRO A 44 23.21 2.50 26.00
N ASN A 45 24.47 2.90 25.81
CA ASN A 45 25.54 2.71 26.79
C ASN A 45 26.31 4.00 27.17
N LEU A 46 25.94 5.18 26.65
CA LEU A 46 26.65 6.44 26.90
C LEU A 46 25.81 7.36 27.80
N ASN A 47 26.13 7.42 29.10
CA ASN A 47 25.65 8.49 29.98
C ASN A 47 26.48 9.76 29.68
N PRO A 48 25.88 10.95 29.48
CA PRO A 48 24.52 11.39 29.82
C PRO A 48 23.55 11.48 28.62
N LEU A 49 23.82 10.82 27.49
CA LEU A 49 22.90 10.90 26.34
C LEU A 49 21.58 10.19 26.65
N PRO A 50 20.44 10.71 26.14
CA PRO A 50 19.17 10.02 26.28
C PRO A 50 19.25 8.65 25.61
N ARG A 51 18.62 7.63 26.20
CA ARG A 51 18.51 6.32 25.54
C ARG A 51 17.74 6.48 24.24
N CYS A 52 18.21 5.85 23.16
CA CYS A 52 17.52 5.89 21.86
C CYS A 52 16.02 5.67 22.04
N SER A 53 15.24 6.67 21.62
CA SER A 53 13.79 6.57 21.67
C SER A 53 13.39 5.44 20.72
N LYS A 54 12.91 4.33 21.27
CA LYS A 54 12.39 3.19 20.49
C LYS A 54 11.45 3.74 19.41
N PRO A 55 11.49 3.21 18.18
CA PRO A 55 10.73 3.76 17.06
C PRO A 55 9.30 4.05 17.52
N GLY A 56 8.95 5.35 17.51
CA GLY A 56 7.74 5.83 18.14
C GLY A 56 6.54 5.05 17.63
N LYS A 57 5.61 4.72 18.54
CA LYS A 57 4.38 3.97 18.28
C LYS A 57 3.63 4.45 17.02
N GLY A 58 3.81 5.71 16.63
CA GLY A 58 3.29 6.28 15.38
C GLY A 58 3.77 5.59 14.09
N LYS A 59 5.02 5.12 14.00
CA LYS A 59 5.50 4.38 12.81
C LYS A 59 4.75 3.05 12.65
N LEU A 60 4.52 2.34 13.75
CA LEU A 60 3.75 1.10 13.74
C LEU A 60 2.28 1.35 13.41
N TYR A 61 1.71 2.45 13.90
CA TYR A 61 0.34 2.85 13.59
C TYR A 61 0.14 3.13 12.09
N ILE A 62 1.06 3.87 11.47
CA ILE A 62 1.01 4.17 10.03
C ILE A 62 1.05 2.87 9.21
N VAL A 63 1.96 1.95 9.56
CA VAL A 63 2.06 0.66 8.88
C VAL A 63 0.76 -0.15 9.05
N ALA A 64 0.21 -0.19 10.27
CA ALA A 64 -1.05 -0.89 10.54
C ALA A 64 -2.21 -0.32 9.72
N VAL A 65 -2.40 0.99 9.70
CA VAL A 65 -3.45 1.64 8.90
C VAL A 65 -3.27 1.36 7.41
N LEU A 66 -2.04 1.47 6.90
CA LEU A 66 -1.75 1.20 5.49
C LEU A 66 -2.08 -0.25 5.10
N THR A 67 -1.75 -1.21 5.96
CA THR A 67 -2.07 -2.63 5.72
C THR A 67 -3.59 -2.88 5.70
N ILE A 68 -4.34 -2.27 6.62
CA ILE A 68 -5.80 -2.39 6.66
C ILE A 68 -6.42 -1.79 5.40
N CYS A 69 -5.98 -0.60 5.00
CA CYS A 69 -6.46 0.05 3.78
C CYS A 69 -6.20 -0.83 2.54
N ALA A 70 -4.99 -1.41 2.41
CA ALA A 70 -4.66 -2.28 1.30
C ALA A 70 -5.57 -3.52 1.24
N LEU A 71 -5.85 -4.15 2.39
CA LEU A 71 -6.76 -5.30 2.48
C LEU A 71 -8.19 -4.94 2.08
N VAL A 72 -8.72 -3.83 2.58
CA VAL A 72 -10.07 -3.35 2.24
C VAL A 72 -10.20 -3.07 0.74
N LEU A 73 -9.19 -2.42 0.15
CA LEU A 73 -9.18 -2.16 -1.30
C LEU A 73 -9.17 -3.45 -2.11
N LEU A 74 -8.38 -4.45 -1.71
CA LEU A 74 -8.31 -5.73 -2.42
C LEU A 74 -9.64 -6.50 -2.34
N VAL A 75 -10.26 -6.55 -1.16
CA VAL A 75 -11.56 -7.19 -0.95
C VAL A 75 -12.65 -6.47 -1.75
N SER A 76 -12.68 -5.14 -1.69
CA SER A 76 -13.64 -4.33 -2.44
C SER A 76 -13.49 -4.52 -3.95
N LEU A 77 -12.26 -4.48 -4.47
CA LEU A 77 -11.99 -4.66 -5.88
C LEU A 77 -12.38 -6.05 -6.38
N THR A 78 -12.03 -7.10 -5.63
CA THR A 78 -12.40 -8.48 -5.99
C THR A 78 -13.91 -8.69 -5.97
N TRP A 79 -14.61 -8.16 -4.96
CA TRP A 79 -16.08 -8.17 -4.91
C TRP A 79 -16.71 -7.41 -6.07
N PHE A 80 -16.22 -6.20 -6.36
CA PHE A 80 -16.72 -5.37 -7.45
C PHE A 80 -16.55 -6.05 -8.81
N LEU A 81 -15.38 -6.63 -9.08
CA LEU A 81 -15.12 -7.38 -10.32
C LEU A 81 -16.01 -8.61 -10.44
N ARG A 82 -16.19 -9.37 -9.35
CA ARG A 82 -17.11 -10.52 -9.29
C ARG A 82 -18.55 -10.08 -9.60
N ALA A 83 -19.03 -9.01 -8.96
CA ALA A 83 -20.36 -8.48 -9.17
C ALA A 83 -20.55 -8.02 -10.63
N LYS A 84 -19.61 -7.26 -11.18
CA LYS A 84 -19.65 -6.81 -12.57
C LYS A 84 -19.67 -7.98 -13.55
N LEU A 85 -18.85 -9.00 -13.32
CA LEU A 85 -18.83 -10.20 -14.16
C LEU A 85 -20.14 -10.98 -14.07
N HIS A 86 -20.73 -11.09 -12.89
CA HIS A 86 -22.04 -11.72 -12.70
C HIS A 86 -23.15 -10.97 -13.45
N VAL A 87 -23.18 -9.64 -13.36
CA VAL A 87 -24.16 -8.80 -14.08
C VAL A 87 -23.97 -8.93 -15.60
N CYS A 88 -22.74 -8.82 -16.10
CA CYS A 88 -22.46 -8.98 -17.53
C CYS A 88 -22.81 -10.39 -18.04
N ARG A 89 -22.54 -11.44 -17.25
CA ARG A 89 -22.95 -12.82 -17.57
C ARG A 89 -24.47 -12.97 -17.60
N GLY A 90 -25.19 -12.38 -16.64
CA GLY A 90 -26.64 -12.35 -16.63
C GLY A 90 -27.23 -11.66 -17.86
N MET A 91 -26.67 -10.51 -18.23
CA MET A 91 -27.06 -9.75 -19.42
C MET A 91 -26.80 -10.53 -20.71
N ARG A 92 -25.62 -11.17 -20.87
CA ARG A 92 -25.32 -12.06 -22.02
C ARG A 92 -26.27 -13.26 -22.11
N LYS A 93 -26.59 -13.89 -20.98
CA LYS A 93 -27.56 -15.01 -20.94
C LYS A 93 -28.96 -14.55 -21.37
N SER A 94 -29.40 -13.37 -20.91
CA SER A 94 -30.68 -12.78 -21.32
C SER A 94 -30.72 -12.49 -22.83
N LEU A 95 -29.64 -11.91 -23.38
CA LEU A 95 -29.52 -11.63 -24.81
C LEU A 95 -29.62 -12.90 -25.67
N TRP A 96 -28.89 -13.97 -25.30
CA TRP A 96 -28.99 -15.27 -26.00
C TRP A 96 -30.38 -15.91 -25.93
N LYS A 97 -31.11 -15.69 -24.82
CA LYS A 97 -32.48 -16.16 -24.67
C LYS A 97 -33.45 -15.40 -25.59
N ILE A 98 -33.20 -14.12 -25.85
CA ILE A 98 -33.99 -13.30 -26.80
C ILE A 98 -33.68 -13.70 -28.25
N THR A 99 -32.43 -14.05 -28.57
CA THR A 99 -32.03 -14.46 -29.92
C THR A 99 -32.33 -15.92 -30.27
N MET A 100 -33.01 -16.69 -29.40
CA MET A 100 -33.64 -17.94 -29.85
C MET A 100 -34.82 -17.58 -30.76
N PHE A 101 -34.49 -17.21 -31.99
CA PHE A 101 -35.44 -17.11 -33.08
C PHE A 101 -36.08 -18.49 -33.23
N ARG A 102 -37.37 -18.55 -32.91
CA ARG A 102 -38.23 -19.69 -33.20
C ARG A 102 -38.13 -19.92 -34.71
N ARG A 103 -37.43 -20.97 -35.16
CA ARG A 103 -37.51 -21.44 -36.55
C ARG A 103 -38.96 -21.88 -36.77
N VAL A 104 -39.77 -20.97 -37.30
CA VAL A 104 -41.06 -21.34 -37.88
C VAL A 104 -40.71 -22.11 -39.15
N GLY A 105 -40.80 -23.44 -39.09
CA GLY A 105 -40.69 -24.26 -40.29
C GLY A 105 -41.86 -23.91 -41.19
N PHE A 106 -41.61 -23.08 -42.20
CA PHE A 106 -42.58 -22.86 -43.28
C PHE A 106 -42.75 -24.19 -44.02
N SER A 107 -43.88 -24.85 -43.78
CA SER A 107 -44.31 -25.98 -44.60
C SER A 107 -44.88 -25.43 -45.90
N HIS A 108 -44.53 -26.03 -47.03
CA HIS A 108 -44.94 -25.66 -48.39
C HIS A 108 -46.45 -25.90 -48.69
N GLY A 109 -47.33 -25.84 -47.67
CA GLY A 109 -48.78 -26.00 -47.81
C GLY A 109 -49.59 -24.71 -47.78
N ASP A 110 -49.08 -23.64 -47.15
CA ASP A 110 -49.87 -22.42 -46.87
C ASP A 110 -49.72 -21.31 -47.93
N LEU A 111 -48.80 -21.47 -48.89
CA LEU A 111 -48.56 -20.48 -49.95
C LEU A 111 -49.62 -20.52 -51.07
N PHE A 112 -50.38 -21.61 -51.21
CA PHE A 112 -51.24 -21.82 -52.38
C PHE A 112 -52.66 -21.25 -52.25
N ASN A 113 -53.10 -20.91 -51.04
CA ASN A 113 -54.47 -20.41 -50.80
C ASN A 113 -54.63 -18.90 -50.94
N HIS A 114 -53.55 -18.14 -51.16
CA HIS A 114 -53.60 -16.68 -51.23
C HIS A 114 -53.39 -16.10 -52.65
N LEU A 115 -53.20 -16.94 -53.67
CA LEU A 115 -52.86 -16.50 -55.03
C LEU A 115 -53.92 -16.84 -56.09
N LEU A 116 -55.08 -17.35 -55.72
CA LEU A 116 -56.20 -17.56 -56.64
C LEU A 116 -57.44 -16.78 -56.17
N PRO A 117 -57.82 -15.67 -56.84
CA PRO A 117 -59.16 -15.12 -56.71
C PRO A 117 -60.14 -16.09 -57.37
N GLY A 118 -61.13 -16.56 -56.61
CA GLY A 118 -62.29 -17.27 -57.14
C GLY A 118 -63.21 -16.36 -57.94
#